data_AF-A0A0M8KP69-F1
#
_entry.id   AF-A0A0M8KP69-F1
#
_cell.length_a   1.000
_cell.length_b   1.000
_cell.length_c   1.000
_cell.angle_alpha   90.00
_cell.angle_beta   90.00
_cell.angle_gamma   90.00
#
_symmetry.space_group_name_H-M   'P 1'
#
loop_
_entity.id
_entity.type
_entity.pdbx_description
1 polymer ?
#
loop_
_entity_poly.entity_id
_entity_poly.type
_entity_poly.pdbx_seq_one_letter_code
_entity_poly.pdbx_strand_id
1 'polypeptide(L)' 'MIYERTRRRVELIHTVTDPEHRGEGVASVLVRTVLAEARAAALPVLVICPFLESWLQRHPDQAVGVIAED' A
#
# COMPACT_ATOMS: atom_id res chain seq x y z
N MET A 1 2.41 2.26 9.19
CA MET A 1 1.48 2.32 8.04
C MET A 1 0.25 3.08 8.49
N ILE A 2 -0.07 4.18 7.82
CA ILE A 2 -1.24 5.02 8.09
C ILE A 2 -2.18 4.85 6.89
N TYR A 3 -3.41 4.44 7.15
CA TYR A 3 -4.42 4.21 6.13
C TYR A 3 -5.82 4.45 6.69
N GLU A 4 -6.75 4.75 5.80
CA GLU A 4 -8.18 4.74 6.10
C GLU A 4 -8.86 3.55 5.42
N ARG A 5 -9.88 2.99 6.08
CA ARG A 5 -10.64 1.87 5.54
C ARG A 5 -12.13 2.16 5.67
N THR A 6 -12.81 2.10 4.55
CA THR A 6 -14.27 2.17 4.47
C THR A 6 -14.82 0.83 4.02
N ARG A 7 -16.16 0.72 3.93
CA ARG A 7 -16.80 -0.43 3.27
C ARG A 7 -16.59 -0.46 1.76
N ARG A 8 -16.08 0.63 1.16
CA ARG A 8 -15.96 0.77 -0.30
C ARG A 8 -14.52 0.67 -0.80
N ARG A 9 -13.53 1.04 0.02
CA ARG A 9 -12.11 1.06 -0.37
C ARG A 9 -11.17 1.15 0.84
N VAL A 10 -9.89 0.95 0.58
CA VAL A 10 -8.77 1.26 1.48
C VAL A 10 -7.94 2.40 0.88
N GLU A 11 -7.59 3.41 1.66
CA GLU A 11 -6.77 4.55 1.25
C GLU A 11 -5.41 4.49 1.95
N LEU A 12 -4.33 4.29 1.18
CA LEU A 12 -2.98 4.17 1.71
C LEU A 12 -2.30 5.54 1.73
N ILE A 13 -2.44 6.20 2.88
CA ILE A 13 -2.07 7.61 3.08
C ILE A 13 -0.56 7.77 3.23
N HIS A 14 0.07 6.99 4.12
CA HIS A 14 1.51 7.13 4.36
C HIS A 14 2.15 5.87 4.94
N THR A 15 3.37 5.58 4.52
CA THR A 15 4.20 4.50 5.11
C THR A 15 5.44 5.08 5.75
N VAL A 16 5.62 4.75 7.03
CA VAL A 16 6.80 5.13 7.82
C VAL A 16 7.39 3.87 8.42
N THR A 17 8.71 3.79 8.40
CA THR A 17 9.51 2.84 9.15
C THR A 17 10.53 3.63 9.97
N ASP A 18 11.02 3.02 11.03
CA ASP A 18 12.16 3.56 11.77
C ASP A 18 13.35 3.75 10.80
N PRO A 19 14.03 4.92 10.83
CA PRO A 19 15.23 5.16 10.02
C PRO A 19 16.29 4.07 10.12
N GLU A 20 16.46 3.46 11.30
CA GLU A 20 17.47 2.43 11.55
C GLU A 20 17.21 1.14 10.76
N HIS A 21 15.95 0.88 10.38
CA HIS A 21 15.54 -0.34 9.66
C HIS A 21 15.33 -0.09 8.15
N ARG A 22 15.81 1.04 7.62
CA ARG A 22 15.73 1.32 6.17
C ARG A 22 16.66 0.38 5.41
N GLY A 23 16.23 -0.05 4.22
CA GLY A 23 16.98 -0.99 3.39
C GLY A 23 16.76 -2.47 3.73
N GLU A 24 16.18 -2.77 4.89
CA GLU A 24 15.89 -4.15 5.33
C GLU A 24 14.58 -4.72 4.78
N GLY A 25 13.83 -3.92 4.02
CA GLY A 25 12.57 -4.35 3.40
C GLY A 25 11.34 -4.28 4.30
N VAL A 26 11.43 -3.73 5.52
CA VAL A 26 10.30 -3.57 6.46
C VAL A 26 9.09 -2.87 5.80
N ALA A 27 9.33 -1.78 5.09
CA ALA A 27 8.26 -1.06 4.38
C ALA A 27 7.59 -1.94 3.30
N SER A 28 8.35 -2.80 2.63
CA SER A 28 7.85 -3.75 1.64
C SER A 28 6.89 -4.77 2.27
N VAL A 29 7.22 -5.25 3.47
CA VAL A 29 6.35 -6.16 4.22
C VAL A 29 5.04 -5.47 4.58
N LEU A 30 5.09 -4.25 5.13
CA LEU A 30 3.89 -3.48 5.47
C LEU A 30 2.96 -3.28 4.26
N VAL A 31 3.54 -2.91 3.11
CA VAL A 31 2.78 -2.70 1.86
C VAL A 31 2.15 -4.00 1.36
N ARG A 32 2.91 -5.10 1.33
CA ARG A 32 2.38 -6.41 0.89
C ARG A 32 1.23 -6.88 1.76
N THR A 33 1.35 -6.72 3.08
CA THR A 33 0.31 -7.12 4.03
C THR A 33 -0.98 -6.34 3.78
N VAL A 34 -0.92 -5.00 3.70
CA VAL A 34 -2.16 -4.21 3.52
C VAL A 34 -2.82 -4.45 2.15
N LEU A 35 -2.02 -4.65 1.09
CA LEU A 35 -2.55 -4.98 -0.23
C LEU A 35 -3.19 -6.37 -0.25
N ALA A 36 -2.60 -7.35 0.44
CA ALA A 36 -3.18 -8.68 0.57
C ALA A 36 -4.50 -8.65 1.36
N GLU A 37 -4.57 -7.88 2.44
CA GLU A 37 -5.80 -7.70 3.22
C GLU A 37 -6.91 -7.04 2.40
N ALA A 38 -6.59 -6.00 1.62
CA ALA A 38 -7.56 -5.34 0.75
C ALA A 38 -8.09 -6.31 -0.33
N ARG A 39 -7.20 -7.09 -0.96
CA ARG A 39 -7.59 -8.13 -1.94
C ARG A 39 -8.48 -9.20 -1.33
N ALA A 40 -8.14 -9.71 -0.15
CA ALA A 40 -8.94 -10.69 0.57
C ALA A 40 -10.34 -10.16 0.91
N ALA A 41 -10.47 -8.85 1.13
CA ALA A 41 -11.73 -8.18 1.38
C ALA A 41 -12.46 -7.74 0.09
N ALA A 42 -11.92 -8.02 -1.10
CA ALA A 42 -12.40 -7.52 -2.38
C ALA A 42 -12.61 -5.99 -2.40
N LEU A 43 -11.76 -5.24 -1.68
CA LEU A 43 -11.80 -3.78 -1.62
C LEU A 43 -10.75 -3.19 -2.58
N PRO A 44 -11.13 -2.21 -3.42
CA PRO A 44 -10.16 -1.44 -4.17
C PRO A 44 -9.27 -0.61 -3.25
N VAL A 45 -8.05 -0.34 -3.70
CA VAL A 45 -7.03 0.40 -2.97
C VAL A 45 -6.73 1.70 -3.69
N LEU A 46 -6.90 2.81 -3.00
CA LEU A 46 -6.40 4.12 -3.42
C LEU A 46 -5.03 4.35 -2.79
N VAL A 47 -4.04 4.74 -3.59
CA VAL A 47 -2.69 5.03 -3.10
C VAL A 47 -2.45 6.52 -3.18
N ILE A 48 -2.24 7.15 -2.02
CA ILE A 48 -1.91 8.58 -1.91
C ILE A 48 -0.41 8.76 -1.61
N CYS A 49 0.21 7.76 -0.98
CA CYS A 49 1.61 7.80 -0.57
C CYS A 49 2.57 7.69 -1.76
N PRO A 50 3.44 8.69 -2.04
CA PRO A 50 4.38 8.64 -3.17
C PRO A 50 5.40 7.50 -3.07
N PHE A 51 5.77 7.10 -1.84
CA PHE A 51 6.62 5.93 -1.64
C PHE A 51 5.94 4.65 -2.14
N LEU A 52 4.63 4.47 -1.92
CA LEU A 52 3.92 3.30 -2.43
C LEU A 52 3.79 3.33 -3.95
N GLU A 53 3.56 4.50 -4.55
CA GLU A 53 3.52 4.62 -6.01
C GLU A 53 4.85 4.14 -6.63
N SER A 54 5.97 4.64 -6.11
CA SER A 54 7.31 4.21 -6.54
C SER A 54 7.59 2.73 -6.22
N TRP A 55 7.04 2.22 -5.13
CA TRP A 55 7.15 0.81 -4.79
C TRP A 55 6.36 -0.08 -5.77
N LEU A 56 5.14 0.32 -6.16
CA LEU A 56 4.30 -0.40 -7.11
C LEU A 56 4.89 -0.42 -8.52
N GLN A 57 5.57 0.65 -8.94
CA GLN A 57 6.34 0.67 -10.20
C GLN A 57 7.40 -0.44 -10.25
N ARG A 58 8.00 -0.79 -9.10
CA ARG A 58 8.98 -1.87 -8.97
C ARG A 58 8.35 -3.25 -8.71
N HIS A 59 7.06 -3.27 -8.37
CA HIS A 59 6.30 -4.47 -8.04
C HIS A 59 4.92 -4.46 -8.75
N PRO A 60 4.90 -4.48 -10.10
CA PRO A 60 3.66 -4.35 -10.87
C PRO A 60 2.68 -5.51 -10.61
N ASP A 61 3.18 -6.68 -10.21
CA ASP A 61 2.38 -7.84 -9.80
C ASP A 61 1.49 -7.56 -8.58
N GLN A 62 1.86 -6.57 -7.77
CA GLN A 62 1.13 -6.20 -6.56
C GLN A 62 0.04 -5.15 -6.79
N ALA A 63 -0.04 -4.56 -8.00
CA ALA A 63 -0.97 -3.50 -8.33
C ALA A 63 -2.43 -3.98 -8.55
N VAL A 64 -2.70 -5.28 -8.44
CA VAL A 64 -4.06 -5.82 -8.57
C VAL A 64 -4.98 -5.21 -7.50
N GLY A 65 -6.06 -4.56 -7.98
CA GLY A 65 -7.04 -3.88 -7.14
C GLY A 65 -6.67 -2.45 -6.75
N VAL A 66 -5.52 -1.93 -7.21
CA VAL A 66 -5.16 -0.52 -7.05
C VAL A 66 -5.89 0.32 -8.10
N ILE A 67 -6.47 1.44 -7.67
CA ILE A 67 -7.20 2.39 -8.50
C ILE A 67 -6.51 3.76 -8.45
N ALA A 68 -6.72 4.57 -9.49
CA ALA A 68 -6.27 5.96 -9.53
C ALA A 68 -7.19 6.87 -8.69
N GLU A 69 -6.68 8.00 -8.22
CA GLU A 69 -7.52 9.13 -7.81
C GLU A 69 -8.31 9.65 -9.03
N ASP A 70 -9.56 10.03 -8.80
CA ASP A 70 -10.46 10.61 -9.82
C ASP A 70 -9.96 11.98 -10.32
#